data_AF-A0A0H3D3A0-F1
#
_entry.id   AF-A0A0H3D3A0-F1
#
_cell.length_a   1.000
_cell.length_b   1.000
_cell.length_c   1.000
_cell.angle_alpha   90.00
_cell.angle_beta   90.00
_cell.angle_gamma   90.00
#
_symmetry.space_group_name_H-M   'P 1'
#
loop_
_entity.id
_entity.type
_entity.pdbx_description
1 polymer ?
#
loop_
_entity_poly.entity_id
_entity_poly.type
_entity_poly.pdbx_seq_one_letter_code
_entity_poly.pdbx_strand_id
1 'polypeptide(L)'
;MDACASATKAALEAALKADKKAAAALVVDSKGLQRIKCAEPWAFAHFTNDIDGGSVLFAHRNGKWILQRGGTGGMCESVPAAIAKQICV
;
A
#
# COMPACT_ATOMS: atom_id res chain seq x y z
N MET A 1 15.22 -4.94 12.33
CA MET A 1 13.80 -5.30 12.15
C MET A 1 13.53 -5.19 10.66
N ASP A 2 13.22 -6.32 10.03
CA ASP A 2 12.93 -6.37 8.60
C ASP A 2 11.67 -5.54 8.32
N ALA A 3 11.75 -4.49 7.49
CA ALA A 3 10.59 -3.63 7.25
C ALA A 3 9.41 -4.48 6.75
N CYS A 4 9.67 -5.50 5.94
CA CYS A 4 8.63 -6.35 5.40
C CYS A 4 7.94 -7.24 6.43
N ALA A 5 8.63 -7.64 7.50
CA ALA A 5 7.97 -8.30 8.63
C ALA A 5 6.95 -7.36 9.33
N SER A 6 7.15 -6.04 9.25
CA SER A 6 6.25 -5.04 9.85
C SER A 6 5.11 -4.58 8.92
N ALA A 7 5.16 -4.93 7.62
CA ALA A 7 4.16 -4.60 6.60
C ALA A 7 2.86 -5.42 6.76
N THR A 8 2.31 -5.49 7.97
CA THR A 8 1.07 -6.20 8.25
C THR A 8 -0.14 -5.42 7.74
N LYS A 9 -1.26 -6.12 7.50
CA LYS A 9 -2.54 -5.48 7.14
C LYS A 9 -2.89 -4.34 8.10
N ALA A 10 -2.83 -4.60 9.41
CA ALA A 10 -3.16 -3.61 10.42
C ALA A 10 -2.24 -2.38 10.36
N ALA A 11 -0.93 -2.57 10.15
CA ALA A 11 0.03 -1.47 10.05
C ALA A 11 -0.21 -0.60 8.81
N LEU A 12 -0.45 -1.23 7.65
CA LEU A 12 -0.72 -0.51 6.40
C LEU A 12 -2.10 0.16 6.40
N GLU A 13 -3.11 -0.46 7.02
CA GLU A 13 -4.41 0.17 7.23
C GLU A 13 -4.34 1.35 8.18
N ALA A 14 -3.54 1.27 9.24
CA ALA A 14 -3.28 2.40 10.12
C ALA A 14 -2.57 3.53 9.37
N ALA A 15 -1.59 3.21 8.52
CA ALA A 15 -0.92 4.19 7.66
C ALA A 15 -1.88 4.86 6.66
N LEU A 16 -2.77 4.08 6.03
CA LEU A 16 -3.81 4.59 5.14
C LEU A 16 -4.78 5.51 5.88
N LYS A 17 -5.27 5.10 7.06
CA LYS A 17 -6.20 5.89 7.88
C LYS A 17 -5.55 7.15 8.47
N ALA A 18 -4.23 7.14 8.68
CA ALA A 18 -3.48 8.31 9.10
C ALA A 18 -3.48 9.41 8.02
N ASP A 19 -3.54 9.03 6.75
CA ASP A 19 -3.72 9.96 5.63
C ASP A 19 -5.21 10.20 5.37
N LYS A 20 -5.78 11.21 6.04
CA LYS A 20 -7.21 11.54 5.94
C LYS A 20 -7.67 11.86 4.52
N LYS A 21 -6.78 12.39 3.66
CA LYS A 21 -7.13 12.72 2.27
C LYS A 21 -7.26 11.45 1.45
N ALA A 22 -6.29 10.55 1.56
CA ALA A 22 -6.33 9.28 0.86
C ALA A 22 -7.41 8.35 1.39
N ALA A 23 -7.63 8.30 2.71
CA ALA A 23 -8.72 7.53 3.30
C ALA A 23 -10.11 8.02 2.85
N ALA A 24 -10.27 9.32 2.58
CA ALA A 24 -11.50 9.86 2.02
C ALA A 24 -11.64 9.62 0.51
N ALA A 25 -10.52 9.61 -0.23
CA ALA A 25 -10.51 9.41 -1.68
C ALA A 25 -10.58 7.93 -2.10
N LEU A 26 -10.05 7.03 -1.27
CA LEU A 26 -10.02 5.59 -1.51
C LEU A 26 -11.16 4.95 -0.73
N VAL A 27 -12.22 4.60 -1.45
CA VAL A 27 -13.28 3.76 -0.90
C VAL A 27 -12.73 2.35 -0.77
N VAL A 28 -12.45 1.91 0.45
CA VAL A 28 -12.01 0.56 0.79
C VAL A 28 -13.17 -0.15 1.47
N ASP A 29 -13.55 -1.33 0.99
CA ASP A 29 -14.62 -2.10 1.60
C ASP A 29 -14.22 -2.74 2.94
N SER A 30 -15.16 -3.41 3.61
CA SER A 30 -14.95 -4.06 4.91
C SER A 30 -13.84 -5.13 4.91
N LYS A 31 -13.48 -5.68 3.75
CA LYS A 31 -12.33 -6.58 3.57
C LYS A 31 -10.99 -5.88 3.78
N GLY A 32 -10.91 -4.56 3.65
CA GLY A 32 -9.70 -3.79 3.92
C GLY A 32 -8.57 -4.02 2.91
N LEU A 33 -7.34 -3.85 3.36
CA LEU A 33 -6.14 -4.14 2.54
C LEU A 33 -5.89 -5.65 2.46
N GLN A 34 -5.56 -6.12 1.26
CA GLN A 34 -5.38 -7.52 0.88
C GLN A 34 -4.15 -7.68 -0.04
N ARG A 35 -3.74 -8.92 -0.28
CA ARG A 35 -2.64 -9.28 -1.21
C ARG A 35 -1.40 -8.41 -0.99
N ILE A 36 -0.97 -8.29 0.26
CA ILE A 36 0.14 -7.43 0.66
C ILE A 36 1.44 -8.06 0.16
N LYS A 37 2.21 -7.29 -0.61
CA LYS A 37 3.57 -7.61 -1.03
C LYS A 37 4.51 -6.58 -0.43
N CYS A 38 5.70 -7.00 -0.04
CA CYS A 38 6.70 -6.07 0.47
C CYS A 38 8.06 -6.35 -0.16
N ALA A 39 8.77 -5.27 -0.42
CA ALA A 39 10.15 -5.24 -0.87
C ALA A 39 10.76 -3.95 -0.34
N GLU A 40 11.56 -4.05 0.73
CA GLU A 40 12.08 -2.89 1.47
C GLU A 40 12.71 -1.84 0.53
N PRO A 41 12.41 -0.54 0.71
CA PRO A 41 11.56 0.08 1.73
C PRO A 41 10.07 0.20 1.34
N TRP A 42 9.56 -0.61 0.43
CA TRP A 42 8.21 -0.46 -0.14
C TRP A 42 7.27 -1.60 0.25
N ALA A 43 6.00 -1.28 0.42
CA ALA A 43 4.93 -2.26 0.54
C ALA A 43 3.79 -1.89 -0.41
N PHE A 44 3.19 -2.90 -1.02
CA PHE A 44 2.08 -2.80 -1.92
C PHE A 44 0.92 -3.59 -1.34
N ALA A 45 -0.28 -3.03 -1.35
CA ALA A 45 -1.47 -3.77 -0.99
C ALA A 45 -2.58 -3.49 -1.99
N HIS A 46 -3.38 -4.51 -2.26
CA HIS A 46 -4.60 -4.40 -3.03
C HIS A 46 -5.76 -4.08 -2.08
N PHE A 47 -6.78 -3.38 -2.53
CA PHE A 47 -8.03 -3.23 -1.81
C PHE A 47 -9.19 -3.43 -2.76
N THR A 48 -10.32 -3.88 -2.25
CA THR A 48 -11.54 -4.03 -3.04
C THR A 48 -12.55 -2.93 -2.70
N ASN A 49 -13.43 -2.64 -3.66
CA ASN A 49 -14.58 -1.76 -3.53
C ASN A 49 -15.69 -2.23 -4.48
N ASP A 50 -16.85 -1.57 -4.45
CA ASP A 50 -18.03 -1.92 -5.26
C ASP A 50 -17.83 -1.85 -6.80
N ILE A 51 -16.69 -1.36 -7.29
CA ILE A 51 -16.41 -1.22 -8.73
C ILE A 51 -15.38 -2.26 -9.17
N ASP A 52 -14.10 -2.02 -8.87
CA ASP A 52 -12.97 -2.82 -9.38
C ASP A 52 -11.85 -3.00 -8.36
N GLY A 53 -11.97 -2.39 -7.18
CA GLY A 53 -10.86 -2.28 -6.25
C GLY A 53 -9.73 -1.40 -6.80
N GLY A 54 -8.59 -1.46 -6.13
CA GLY A 54 -7.43 -0.67 -6.48
C GLY A 54 -6.21 -1.15 -5.72
N SER A 55 -5.16 -0.37 -5.77
CA SER A 55 -3.96 -0.69 -5.00
C SER A 55 -3.45 0.54 -4.27
N VAL A 56 -2.60 0.30 -3.28
CA VAL A 56 -1.96 1.30 -2.45
C VAL A 56 -0.50 0.95 -2.31
N LEU A 57 0.33 1.98 -2.42
CA LEU A 57 1.78 1.90 -2.27
C LEU A 57 2.18 2.65 -1.02
N PHE A 58 2.98 1.99 -0.19
CA PHE A 58 3.53 2.52 1.04
C PHE A 58 5.06 2.53 0.98
N ALA A 59 5.66 3.54 1.59
CA ALA A 59 7.09 3.60 1.86
C ALA A 59 7.34 3.53 3.36
N HIS A 60 8.32 2.73 3.77
CA HIS A 60 8.81 2.65 5.13
C HIS A 60 9.86 3.73 5.34
N ARG A 61 9.56 4.70 6.21
CA ARG A 61 10.49 5.77 6.58
C ARG A 61 10.44 5.98 8.09
N ASN A 62 11.60 6.09 8.73
CA ASN A 62 11.72 6.33 10.18
C ASN A 62 10.92 5.34 11.03
N GLY A 63 10.89 4.05 10.64
CA GLY A 63 10.17 3.01 11.38
C GLY A 63 8.65 3.04 11.22
N LYS A 64 8.12 3.79 10.25
CA LYS A 64 6.68 3.90 9.98
C LYS A 64 6.38 3.71 8.51
N TRP A 65 5.24 3.09 8.23
CA TRP A 65 4.66 3.02 6.90
C TRP A 65 3.93 4.33 6.59
N ILE A 66 4.23 4.89 5.44
CA ILE A 66 3.66 6.14 4.95
C ILE A 66 3.06 5.84 3.58
N LEU A 67 1.78 6.17 3.40
CA LEU A 67 1.15 6.08 2.10
C LEU A 67 1.85 7.02 1.12
N GLN A 68 2.18 6.51 -0.07
CA GLN A 68 2.78 7.31 -1.15
C GLN A 68 1.77 7.57 -2.25
N ARG A 69 1.01 6.54 -2.65
CA ARG A 69 0.03 6.63 -3.72
C ARG A 69 -1.04 5.56 -3.56
N GLY A 70 -2.23 5.80 -4.09
CA GLY A 70 -3.28 4.78 -4.16
C GLY A 70 -4.33 5.11 -5.22
N GLY A 71 -5.07 4.10 -5.67
CA GLY A 71 -6.11 4.21 -6.69
C GLY A 71 -6.08 3.06 -7.69
N THR A 72 -6.61 3.27 -8.89
CA THR A 72 -6.62 2.28 -9.98
C THR A 72 -5.48 2.45 -10.99
N GLY A 73 -4.67 3.52 -10.86
CA GLY A 73 -3.60 3.89 -11.81
C GLY A 73 -2.17 3.46 -11.42
N GLY A 74 -1.18 3.86 -12.24
CA GLY A 74 0.23 3.44 -12.17
C GLY A 74 0.96 3.80 -10.86
N MET A 75 1.03 2.85 -9.93
CA MET A 75 1.86 2.95 -8.72
C MET A 75 3.29 2.47 -8.94
N CYS A 76 3.46 1.54 -9.87
CA CYS A 76 4.73 0.85 -10.12
C CYS A 76 5.77 1.74 -10.81
N GLU A 77 5.33 2.84 -11.40
CA GLU A 77 6.20 3.88 -11.98
C GLU A 77 6.88 4.72 -10.89
N SER A 78 6.38 4.70 -9.66
CA SER A 78 6.93 5.46 -8.53
C SER A 78 7.97 4.67 -7.72
N VAL A 79 8.21 3.40 -8.03
CA VAL A 79 9.20 2.56 -7.35
C VAL A 79 10.33 2.15 -8.30
N PRO A 80 11.54 1.89 -7.78
CA PRO A 80 12.64 1.37 -8.59
C PRO A 80 12.24 0.09 -9.34
N ALA A 81 12.68 -0.09 -10.59
CA ALA A 81 12.29 -1.22 -11.43
C ALA A 81 12.56 -2.60 -10.80
N ALA A 82 13.64 -2.73 -10.01
CA ALA A 82 13.94 -3.94 -9.26
C ALA A 82 12.86 -4.27 -8.20
N ILE A 83 12.32 -3.24 -7.55
CA ILE A 83 11.26 -3.35 -6.55
C ILE A 83 9.90 -3.58 -7.22
N ALA A 84 9.61 -2.86 -8.31
CA ALA A 84 8.39 -3.07 -9.12
C ALA A 84 8.24 -4.56 -9.50
N LYS A 85 9.33 -5.20 -9.94
CA LYS A 85 9.36 -6.64 -10.27
C LYS A 85 9.06 -7.58 -9.08
N GLN A 86 9.04 -7.08 -7.85
CA GLN A 86 8.71 -7.89 -6.67
C GLN A 86 7.30 -7.62 -6.18
N ILE A 87 6.83 -6.37 -6.24
CA ILE A 87 5.56 -5.96 -5.61
C ILE A 87 4.42 -5.68 -6.60
N CYS A 88 4.71 -5.52 -7.90
CA CYS A 88 3.73 -5.15 -8.93
C CYS A 88 3.36 -6.25 -9.92
N VAL A 89 4.01 -7.41 -9.86
CA VAL A 89 3.81 -8.56 -10.78
C VAL A 89 2.73 -9.49 -10.27
#